data_AF-G7EA07-F1
#
_entry.id   AF-G7EA07-F1
#
_cell.length_a   1.000
_cell.length_b   1.000
_cell.length_c   1.000
_cell.angle_alpha   90.00
_cell.angle_beta   90.00
_cell.angle_gamma   90.00
#
_symmetry.space_group_name_H-M   'P 1'
#
loop_
_entity.id
_entity.type
_entity.pdbx_description
1 polymer ?
#
loop_
_entity_poly.entity_id
_entity_poly.type
_entity_poly.pdbx_seq_one_letter_code
_entity_poly.pdbx_strand_id
1 'polypeptide(L)'
;MTRSISSHLYRGSFYLLMLGTGLVLLGGLYDIMQQVTDSSRGPSRVSDSVIAAGSYLSVGILAILISVSRIVTVRRTKASIPKAYLPIREGDVSSAVHRLVATEYTRVAIIATVGQPQRRTIPGYGTSDSPYPRLHFRTAIKETAKVLTRLIETHLTDKDLQQLARQSPRQSTLVRLAPFLFERLSPDIEPLVPPQYLPLLKLYDSHVDNARYRRKEPTQQEYEDCLRVLALLVAAVQRSRPASETADVRT
;
A
#
# COMPACT_ATOMS: atom_id res chain seq x y z
N MET A 1 4.22 -10.83 -9.64
CA MET A 1 5.32 -10.48 -10.57
C MET A 1 6.71 -10.92 -10.09
N THR A 2 7.03 -10.81 -8.79
CA THR A 2 8.37 -11.13 -8.22
C THR A 2 8.82 -12.60 -8.34
N ARG A 3 7.89 -13.57 -8.28
CA ARG A 3 8.24 -15.01 -8.39
C ARG A 3 8.74 -15.44 -9.78
N SER A 4 8.27 -14.80 -10.85
CA SER A 4 8.71 -15.15 -12.22
C SER A 4 10.14 -14.65 -12.45
N ILE A 5 10.45 -13.42 -12.05
CA ILE A 5 11.79 -12.82 -12.21
C ILE A 5 12.87 -13.64 -11.49
N SER A 6 12.62 -14.06 -10.24
CA SER A 6 13.55 -14.93 -9.49
C SER A 6 13.82 -16.26 -10.20
N SER A 7 12.79 -16.87 -10.81
CA SER A 7 12.94 -18.13 -11.53
C SER A 7 13.75 -18.01 -12.82
N HIS A 8 13.64 -16.86 -13.51
CA HIS A 8 14.44 -16.54 -14.69
C HIS A 8 15.88 -16.22 -14.32
N LEU A 9 16.11 -15.45 -13.25
CA LEU A 9 17.46 -15.18 -12.73
C LEU A 9 18.17 -16.45 -12.31
N TYR A 10 17.48 -17.38 -11.63
CA TYR A 10 18.08 -18.64 -11.18
C TYR A 10 18.48 -19.55 -12.34
N ARG A 11 17.63 -19.65 -13.38
CA ARG A 11 18.00 -20.41 -14.59
C ARG A 11 19.16 -19.73 -15.33
N GLY A 12 19.12 -18.41 -15.46
CA GLY A 12 20.17 -17.63 -16.10
C GLY A 12 21.52 -17.76 -15.40
N SER A 13 21.55 -17.63 -14.07
CA SER A 13 22.80 -17.74 -13.29
C SER A 13 23.41 -19.13 -13.37
N PHE A 14 22.59 -20.19 -13.36
CA PHE A 14 23.08 -21.56 -13.50
C PHE A 14 23.74 -21.79 -14.86
N TYR A 15 23.12 -21.37 -15.97
CA TYR A 15 23.72 -21.51 -17.30
C TYR A 15 24.95 -20.62 -17.48
N LEU A 16 24.94 -19.40 -16.93
CA LEU A 16 26.09 -18.50 -16.98
C LEU A 16 27.28 -19.07 -16.22
N LEU A 17 27.08 -19.61 -15.02
CA LEU A 17 28.15 -20.26 -14.25
C LEU A 17 28.67 -21.51 -14.96
N MET A 18 27.80 -22.32 -15.57
CA MET A 18 28.20 -23.53 -16.29
C MET A 18 28.98 -23.20 -17.58
N LEU A 19 28.57 -22.14 -18.29
CA LEU A 19 29.31 -21.63 -19.44
C LEU A 19 30.64 -21.01 -19.02
N GLY A 20 30.67 -20.27 -17.91
CA GLY A 20 31.88 -19.68 -17.34
C GLY A 20 32.90 -20.74 -16.93
N THR A 21 32.49 -21.80 -16.23
CA THR A 21 33.38 -22.91 -15.89
C THR A 21 33.86 -23.67 -17.13
N GLY A 22 33.00 -23.85 -18.14
CA GLY A 22 33.40 -24.42 -19.43
C GLY A 22 34.49 -23.58 -20.13
N LEU A 23 34.34 -22.26 -20.16
CA LEU A 23 35.34 -21.35 -20.74
C LEU A 23 36.66 -21.38 -19.98
N VAL A 24 36.63 -21.41 -18.65
CA VAL A 24 37.85 -21.52 -17.82
C VAL A 24 38.57 -22.84 -18.08
N LEU A 25 37.84 -23.96 -18.23
CA LEU A 25 38.43 -25.25 -18.57
C LEU A 25 39.07 -25.26 -19.97
N LEU A 26 38.39 -24.66 -20.96
CA LEU A 26 38.94 -24.54 -22.32
C LEU A 26 40.16 -23.61 -22.37
N GLY A 27 40.13 -22.51 -21.62
CA GLY A 27 41.26 -21.59 -21.49
C GLY A 27 42.47 -22.28 -20.84
N GLY A 28 42.26 -23.06 -19.78
CA GLY A 28 43.33 -23.85 -19.15
C GLY A 28 43.89 -24.92 -20.09
N LEU A 29 43.05 -25.57 -20.90
CA LEU A 29 43.52 -26.53 -21.90
C LEU A 29 44.38 -25.84 -22.99
N TYR A 30 43.96 -24.65 -23.43
CA TYR A 30 44.69 -23.86 -24.42
C TYR A 30 46.06 -23.43 -23.88
N ASP A 31 46.12 -22.92 -22.65
CA ASP A 31 47.35 -22.47 -22.00
C ASP A 31 48.36 -23.62 -21.82
N ILE A 32 47.90 -24.79 -21.37
CA ILE A 32 48.74 -25.99 -21.23
C ILE A 32 49.25 -26.47 -22.60
N MET A 33 48.37 -26.51 -23.61
CA MET A 33 48.76 -26.87 -24.99
C MET A 33 49.83 -25.92 -25.54
N GLN A 34 49.67 -24.61 -25.29
CA GLN A 34 50.64 -23.62 -25.71
C GLN A 34 51.97 -23.78 -24.96
N GLN A 35 51.93 -23.98 -23.64
CA GLN A 35 53.13 -24.20 -22.82
C GLN A 35 53.93 -25.44 -23.25
N VAL A 36 53.25 -26.52 -23.65
CA VAL A 36 53.90 -27.72 -24.18
C VAL A 36 54.53 -27.46 -25.55
N THR A 37 53.89 -26.64 -26.38
CA THR A 37 54.36 -26.25 -27.72
C THR A 37 55.57 -25.32 -27.66
N ASP A 38 55.65 -24.47 -26.64
CA ASP A 38 56.77 -23.52 -26.46
C ASP A 38 57.94 -24.12 -25.65
N SER A 39 57.70 -25.18 -24.87
CA SER A 39 58.73 -25.84 -24.07
C SER A 39 59.71 -26.68 -24.90
N SER A 40 60.97 -26.27 -25.00
CA SER A 40 62.04 -26.93 -25.80
C SER A 40 62.63 -28.22 -25.16
N ARG A 41 61.87 -28.97 -24.36
CA ARG A 41 62.32 -30.22 -23.72
C ARG A 41 62.19 -31.40 -24.72
N GLY A 42 63.03 -32.43 -24.65
CA GLY A 42 63.08 -33.53 -25.63
C GLY A 42 61.88 -34.53 -25.61
N PRO A 43 62.08 -35.86 -25.72
CA PRO A 43 61.02 -36.85 -25.95
C PRO A 43 59.91 -36.92 -24.88
N SER A 44 60.05 -36.23 -23.74
CA SER A 44 59.01 -36.14 -22.69
C SER A 44 57.80 -35.27 -23.05
N ARG A 45 57.87 -34.41 -24.08
CA ARG A 45 56.76 -33.54 -24.51
C ARG A 45 55.49 -34.31 -24.88
N VAL A 46 55.67 -35.43 -25.57
CA VAL A 46 54.55 -36.22 -26.08
C VAL A 46 53.80 -36.85 -24.91
N SER A 47 54.52 -37.38 -23.92
CA SER A 47 53.95 -37.98 -22.72
C SER A 47 53.15 -36.97 -21.89
N ASP A 48 53.72 -35.79 -21.64
CA ASP A 48 53.05 -34.75 -20.85
C ASP A 48 51.78 -34.22 -21.55
N SER A 49 51.83 -34.08 -22.89
CA SER A 49 50.67 -33.67 -23.68
C SER A 49 49.53 -34.69 -23.67
N VAL A 50 49.86 -35.98 -23.71
CA VAL A 50 48.87 -37.06 -23.71
C VAL A 50 48.21 -37.18 -22.34
N ILE A 51 48.97 -37.04 -21.25
CA ILE A 51 48.44 -37.08 -19.89
C ILE A 51 47.52 -35.87 -19.65
N ALA A 52 47.95 -34.67 -20.07
CA ALA A 52 47.13 -33.46 -19.96
C ALA A 52 45.83 -33.61 -20.77
N ALA A 53 45.93 -33.90 -22.08
CA ALA A 53 44.76 -34.07 -22.94
C ALA A 53 43.81 -35.17 -22.44
N GLY A 54 44.34 -36.30 -21.99
CA GLY A 54 43.55 -37.40 -21.43
C GLY A 54 42.80 -37.03 -20.15
N SER A 55 43.42 -36.24 -19.27
CA SER A 55 42.79 -35.79 -18.03
C SER A 55 41.60 -34.85 -18.29
N TYR A 56 41.76 -33.87 -19.19
CA TYR A 56 40.68 -32.95 -19.56
C TYR A 56 39.56 -33.65 -20.33
N LEU A 57 39.90 -34.59 -21.22
CA LEU A 57 38.90 -35.40 -21.92
C LEU A 57 38.06 -36.22 -20.93
N SER A 58 38.71 -36.81 -19.93
CA SER A 58 38.03 -37.59 -18.89
C SER A 58 37.08 -36.73 -18.05
N VAL A 59 37.52 -35.54 -17.63
CA VAL A 59 36.68 -34.58 -16.89
C VAL A 59 35.51 -34.09 -17.76
N GLY A 60 35.74 -33.81 -19.04
CA GLY A 60 34.69 -33.42 -19.99
C GLY A 60 33.62 -34.50 -20.15
N ILE A 61 34.02 -35.75 -20.35
CA ILE A 61 33.11 -36.89 -20.45
C ILE A 61 32.30 -37.05 -19.16
N LEU A 62 32.95 -36.96 -17.99
CA LEU A 62 32.28 -37.07 -16.69
C LEU A 62 31.26 -35.95 -16.47
N ALA A 63 31.61 -34.71 -16.83
CA ALA A 63 30.72 -33.56 -16.73
C ALA A 63 29.48 -33.71 -17.63
N ILE A 64 29.64 -34.23 -18.84
CA ILE A 64 28.53 -34.53 -19.75
C ILE A 64 27.64 -35.63 -19.17
N LEU A 65 28.22 -36.73 -18.68
CA LEU A 65 27.48 -37.83 -18.06
C LEU A 65 26.63 -37.35 -16.87
N ILE A 66 27.20 -36.55 -15.97
CA ILE A 66 26.47 -35.98 -14.83
C ILE A 66 25.36 -35.04 -15.31
N SER A 67 25.63 -34.20 -16.30
CA SER A 67 24.64 -33.26 -16.86
C SER A 67 23.46 -33.98 -17.51
N VAL A 68 23.73 -35.03 -18.30
CA VAL A 68 22.71 -35.87 -18.92
C VAL A 68 21.90 -36.61 -17.85
N SER A 69 22.56 -37.21 -16.86
CA SER A 69 21.89 -37.89 -15.73
C SER A 69 20.94 -36.94 -14.99
N ARG A 70 21.35 -35.70 -14.75
CA ARG A 70 20.51 -34.68 -14.11
C ARG A 70 19.31 -34.31 -14.97
N ILE A 71 19.50 -34.10 -16.28
CA ILE A 71 18.39 -33.78 -17.20
C ILE A 71 17.38 -34.93 -17.24
N VAL A 72 17.85 -36.18 -17.37
CA VAL A 72 17.00 -37.36 -17.41
C VAL A 72 16.25 -37.53 -16.09
N THR A 73 16.93 -37.39 -14.95
CA THR A 73 16.32 -37.49 -13.62
C THR A 73 15.24 -36.43 -13.44
N VAL A 74 15.53 -35.16 -13.74
CA VAL A 74 14.53 -34.08 -13.62
C VAL A 74 13.33 -34.33 -14.55
N ARG A 75 13.56 -34.83 -15.77
CA ARG A 75 12.46 -35.18 -16.69
C ARG A 75 11.62 -36.34 -16.14
N ARG A 76 12.26 -37.39 -15.61
CA ARG A 76 11.60 -38.55 -15.00
C ARG A 76 10.81 -38.16 -13.76
N THR A 77 11.38 -37.34 -12.87
CA THR A 77 10.68 -36.83 -11.67
C THR A 77 9.47 -35.99 -12.05
N LYS A 78 9.58 -35.14 -13.08
CA LYS A 78 8.43 -34.38 -13.58
C LYS A 78 7.35 -35.28 -14.18
N ALA A 79 7.75 -36.36 -14.85
CA ALA A 79 6.83 -37.36 -15.40
C ALA A 79 6.20 -38.24 -14.30
N SER A 80 6.90 -38.44 -13.18
CA SER A 80 6.43 -39.25 -12.06
C SER A 80 5.49 -38.50 -11.11
N ILE A 81 5.43 -37.17 -11.17
CA ILE A 81 4.38 -36.42 -10.48
C ILE A 81 3.05 -36.85 -11.12
N PRO A 82 2.17 -37.56 -10.39
CA PRO A 82 0.87 -37.91 -10.94
C PRO A 82 0.17 -36.59 -11.27
N LYS A 83 -0.14 -36.37 -12.55
CA LYS A 83 -1.03 -35.28 -12.93
C LYS A 83 -2.30 -35.54 -12.15
N ALA A 84 -2.71 -34.61 -11.27
CA ALA A 84 -3.94 -34.76 -10.51
C ALA A 84 -5.06 -35.04 -11.50
N TYR A 85 -5.51 -36.29 -11.57
CA TYR A 85 -6.58 -36.68 -12.44
C TYR A 85 -7.84 -36.08 -11.85
N LEU A 86 -8.22 -34.91 -12.35
CA LEU A 86 -9.52 -34.35 -12.09
C LEU A 86 -10.48 -35.06 -13.06
N PRO A 87 -11.45 -35.84 -12.58
CA PRO A 87 -12.46 -36.42 -13.44
C PRO A 87 -13.34 -35.29 -13.97
N ILE A 88 -13.08 -34.86 -15.20
CA ILE A 88 -13.77 -33.74 -15.86
C ILE A 88 -14.84 -34.28 -16.83
N ARG A 89 -14.75 -35.56 -17.24
CA ARG A 89 -15.65 -36.15 -18.23
C ARG A 89 -16.62 -37.13 -17.58
N GLU A 90 -17.82 -37.23 -18.17
CA GLU A 90 -18.92 -38.10 -17.71
C GLU A 90 -18.63 -39.63 -17.79
N GLY A 91 -17.44 -40.03 -18.25
CA GLY A 91 -17.00 -41.44 -18.28
C GLY A 91 -15.83 -41.76 -17.34
N ASP A 92 -15.30 -40.77 -16.64
CA ASP A 92 -14.11 -40.91 -15.79
C ASP A 92 -14.42 -41.54 -14.42
N VAL A 93 -15.66 -41.35 -13.95
CA VAL A 93 -16.18 -41.82 -12.67
C VAL A 93 -17.65 -42.19 -12.82
N SER A 94 -18.23 -42.90 -11.84
CA SER A 94 -19.66 -43.19 -11.84
C SER A 94 -20.49 -41.90 -11.90
N SER A 95 -21.63 -41.95 -12.59
CA SER A 95 -22.49 -40.79 -12.82
C SER A 95 -22.90 -40.06 -11.53
N ALA A 96 -23.06 -40.81 -10.43
CA ALA A 96 -23.36 -40.26 -9.11
C ALA A 96 -22.21 -39.39 -8.56
N VAL A 97 -20.97 -39.85 -8.69
CA VAL A 97 -19.77 -39.11 -8.24
C VAL A 97 -19.53 -37.91 -9.14
N HIS A 98 -19.68 -38.06 -10.46
CA HIS A 98 -19.55 -36.93 -11.39
C HIS A 98 -20.53 -35.81 -11.04
N ARG A 99 -21.81 -36.15 -10.80
CA ARG A 99 -22.85 -35.19 -10.43
C ARG A 99 -22.54 -34.50 -9.09
N LEU A 100 -22.04 -35.23 -8.10
CA LEU A 100 -21.65 -34.66 -6.81
C LEU A 100 -20.53 -33.63 -6.99
N VAL A 101 -19.45 -34.00 -7.70
CA VAL A 101 -18.32 -33.13 -7.97
C VAL A 101 -18.75 -31.89 -8.75
N ALA A 102 -19.54 -32.04 -9.82
CA ALA A 102 -20.05 -30.92 -10.60
C ALA A 102 -20.92 -29.96 -9.77
N THR A 103 -21.73 -30.50 -8.87
CA THR A 103 -22.60 -29.72 -7.97
C THR A 103 -21.77 -28.90 -6.99
N GLU A 104 -20.80 -29.52 -6.31
CA GLU A 104 -19.95 -28.79 -5.37
C GLU A 104 -19.03 -27.79 -6.08
N TYR A 105 -18.53 -28.11 -7.28
CA TYR A 105 -17.75 -27.18 -8.08
C TYR A 105 -18.57 -25.95 -8.47
N THR A 106 -19.82 -26.15 -8.89
CA THR A 106 -20.76 -25.06 -9.19
C THR A 106 -21.05 -24.23 -7.94
N ARG A 107 -21.29 -24.87 -6.79
CA ARG A 107 -21.49 -24.17 -5.52
C ARG A 107 -20.28 -23.30 -5.17
N VAL A 108 -19.07 -23.85 -5.25
CA VAL A 108 -17.84 -23.11 -4.95
C VAL A 108 -17.63 -21.97 -5.96
N ALA A 109 -17.93 -22.18 -7.25
CA ALA A 109 -17.85 -21.13 -8.26
C ALA A 109 -18.83 -19.97 -7.98
N ILE A 110 -20.05 -20.27 -7.55
CA ILE A 110 -21.04 -19.27 -7.15
C ILE A 110 -20.56 -18.54 -5.90
N ILE A 111 -20.13 -19.24 -4.85
CA ILE A 111 -19.62 -18.64 -3.61
C ILE A 111 -18.42 -17.75 -3.92
N ALA A 112 -17.49 -18.20 -4.76
CA ALA A 112 -16.33 -17.42 -5.17
C ALA A 112 -16.76 -16.14 -5.90
N THR A 113 -17.73 -16.23 -6.81
CA THR A 113 -18.25 -15.09 -7.57
C THR A 113 -18.98 -14.09 -6.67
N VAL A 114 -19.85 -14.57 -5.77
CA VAL A 114 -20.59 -13.74 -4.82
C VAL A 114 -19.68 -13.16 -3.73
N GLY A 115 -18.65 -13.90 -3.34
CA GLY A 115 -17.65 -13.51 -2.35
C GLY A 115 -16.60 -12.52 -2.87
N GLN A 116 -16.59 -12.21 -4.17
CA GLN A 116 -15.69 -11.19 -4.69
C GLN A 116 -15.98 -9.85 -3.99
N PRO A 117 -14.93 -9.11 -3.58
CA PRO A 117 -15.11 -7.80 -2.96
C PRO A 117 -15.71 -6.84 -4.00
N GLN A 118 -17.02 -6.67 -3.95
CA GLN A 118 -17.68 -5.62 -4.70
C GLN A 118 -17.27 -4.26 -4.13
N ARG A 119 -17.27 -3.22 -4.97
CA ARG A 119 -17.10 -1.82 -4.53
C ARG A 119 -18.28 -1.44 -3.63
N ARG A 120 -18.19 -1.83 -2.35
CA ARG A 120 -19.20 -1.50 -1.34
C ARG A 120 -18.93 -0.09 -0.86
N THR A 121 -19.80 0.83 -1.23
CA THR A 121 -19.84 2.17 -0.65
C THR A 121 -20.42 2.05 0.76
N ILE A 122 -19.56 2.21 1.77
CA ILE A 122 -20.01 2.27 3.15
C ILE A 122 -20.61 3.67 3.37
N PRO A 123 -21.89 3.79 3.76
CA PRO A 123 -22.48 5.11 4.01
C PRO A 123 -21.68 5.84 5.10
N GLY A 124 -21.41 7.14 4.90
CA GLY A 124 -20.60 7.95 5.81
C GLY A 124 -19.08 7.88 5.58
N TYR A 125 -18.60 7.01 4.67
CA TYR A 125 -17.21 6.97 4.27
C TYR A 125 -17.02 7.50 2.84
N GLY A 126 -15.91 8.17 2.60
CA GLY A 126 -15.50 8.51 1.23
C GLY A 126 -15.09 7.28 0.44
N THR A 127 -15.55 7.21 -0.81
CA THR A 127 -15.21 6.15 -1.76
C THR A 127 -13.77 6.30 -2.26
N SER A 128 -13.19 5.24 -2.85
CA SER A 128 -11.86 5.35 -3.48
C SER A 128 -11.81 6.36 -4.61
N ASP A 129 -12.96 6.63 -5.22
CA ASP A 129 -13.11 7.53 -6.36
C ASP A 129 -13.42 8.97 -5.93
N SER A 130 -13.70 9.21 -4.64
CA SER A 130 -13.94 10.57 -4.13
C SER A 130 -12.64 11.26 -3.69
N PRO A 131 -12.63 12.59 -3.55
CA PRO A 131 -11.46 13.33 -3.08
C PRO A 131 -11.01 12.96 -1.65
N TYR A 132 -11.86 12.26 -0.88
CA TYR A 132 -11.62 11.93 0.53
C TYR A 132 -11.62 10.42 0.77
N PRO A 133 -10.68 9.66 0.19
CA PRO A 133 -10.69 8.21 0.27
C PRO A 133 -10.53 7.74 1.72
N ARG A 134 -11.39 6.80 2.16
CA ARG A 134 -11.37 6.19 3.50
C ARG A 134 -11.61 7.16 4.66
N LEU A 135 -12.01 8.40 4.38
CA LEU A 135 -12.35 9.35 5.44
C LEU A 135 -13.76 9.06 5.95
N HIS A 136 -13.93 8.94 7.26
CA HIS A 136 -15.24 8.85 7.89
C HIS A 136 -15.78 10.26 8.19
N PHE A 137 -16.80 10.68 7.44
CA PHE A 137 -17.32 12.05 7.50
C PHE A 137 -17.81 12.43 8.88
N ARG A 138 -18.48 11.52 9.61
CA ARG A 138 -18.98 11.81 10.95
C ARG A 138 -17.85 12.12 11.94
N THR A 139 -16.76 11.36 11.89
CA THR A 139 -15.60 11.62 12.75
C THR A 139 -14.93 12.93 12.32
N ALA A 140 -14.74 13.14 11.01
CA ALA A 140 -14.12 14.35 10.48
C ALA A 140 -14.87 15.63 10.87
N ILE A 141 -16.21 15.66 10.76
CA ILE A 141 -17.05 16.79 11.19
C ILE A 141 -16.94 17.05 12.71
N LYS A 142 -16.83 15.99 13.52
CA LYS A 142 -16.62 16.16 14.96
C LYS A 142 -15.23 16.75 15.27
N GLU A 143 -14.22 16.38 14.49
CA GLU A 143 -12.88 16.96 14.61
C GLU A 143 -12.83 18.42 14.18
N THR A 144 -13.56 18.83 13.13
CA THR A 144 -13.62 20.27 12.74
C THR A 144 -14.16 21.14 13.88
N ALA A 145 -15.14 20.64 14.63
CA ALA A 145 -15.68 21.33 15.80
C ALA A 145 -14.61 21.51 16.90
N LYS A 146 -13.81 20.49 17.18
CA LYS A 146 -12.71 20.57 18.16
C LYS A 146 -11.62 21.53 17.71
N VAL A 147 -11.26 21.51 16.43
CA VAL A 147 -10.27 22.43 15.84
C VAL A 147 -10.75 23.87 15.98
N LEU A 148 -12.01 24.14 15.66
CA LEU A 148 -12.59 25.47 15.80
C LEU A 148 -12.58 25.95 17.26
N THR A 149 -12.97 25.09 18.21
CA THR A 149 -12.93 25.43 19.63
C THR A 149 -11.52 25.79 20.08
N ARG A 150 -10.51 24.98 19.73
CA ARG A 150 -9.10 25.27 20.08
C ARG A 150 -8.59 26.58 19.47
N LEU A 151 -8.97 26.84 18.23
CA LEU A 151 -8.54 28.04 17.51
C LEU A 151 -9.15 29.30 18.13
N ILE A 152 -10.37 29.23 18.65
CA ILE A 152 -10.97 30.35 19.38
C ILE A 152 -10.37 30.46 20.79
N GLU A 153 -10.13 29.34 21.49
CA GLU A 153 -9.45 29.30 22.79
C GLU A 153 -8.10 30.02 22.78
N THR A 154 -7.33 29.94 21.69
CA THR A 154 -6.05 30.67 21.58
C THR A 154 -6.19 32.20 21.53
N HIS A 155 -7.38 32.73 21.24
CA HIS A 155 -7.65 34.16 21.16
C HIS A 155 -8.43 34.68 22.39
N LEU A 156 -8.72 33.82 23.36
CA LEU A 156 -9.53 34.16 24.52
C LEU A 156 -8.67 34.47 25.75
N THR A 157 -9.14 35.38 26.60
CA THR A 157 -8.49 35.71 27.89
C THR A 157 -8.81 34.63 28.93
N ASP A 158 -7.99 34.47 29.98
CA ASP A 158 -8.25 33.49 31.07
C ASP A 158 -9.64 33.62 31.71
N LYS A 159 -10.19 34.84 31.80
CA LYS A 159 -11.55 35.07 32.31
C LYS A 159 -12.64 34.53 31.38
N ASP A 160 -12.40 34.60 30.08
CA ASP A 160 -13.32 34.13 29.03
C ASP A 160 -13.31 32.59 28.97
N LEU A 161 -12.13 31.98 29.12
CA LEU A 161 -11.97 30.53 29.23
C LEU A 161 -12.71 29.97 30.46
N GLN A 162 -12.69 30.67 31.60
CA GLN A 162 -13.47 30.30 32.78
C GLN A 162 -14.98 30.38 32.54
N GLN A 163 -15.45 31.34 31.74
CA GLN A 163 -16.87 31.43 31.37
C GLN A 163 -17.28 30.30 30.41
N LEU A 164 -16.42 29.96 29.43
CA LEU A 164 -16.64 28.82 28.53
C LEU A 164 -16.68 27.50 29.30
N ALA A 165 -15.81 27.32 30.30
CA ALA A 165 -15.77 26.12 31.14
C ALA A 165 -17.02 25.94 32.02
N ARG A 166 -17.75 27.02 32.34
CA ARG A 166 -19.02 26.97 33.08
C ARG A 166 -20.19 26.53 32.21
N GLN A 167 -20.06 26.61 30.88
CA GLN A 167 -21.12 26.19 29.96
C GLN A 167 -21.17 24.67 29.85
N SER A 168 -22.38 24.13 29.66
CA SER A 168 -22.59 22.70 29.61
C SER A 168 -21.94 22.07 28.38
N PRO A 169 -21.23 20.93 28.51
CA PRO A 169 -20.59 20.24 27.38
C PRO A 169 -21.60 19.68 26.35
N ARG A 170 -22.89 19.61 26.73
CA ARG A 170 -24.00 19.15 25.89
C ARG A 170 -24.56 20.19 24.93
N GLN A 171 -24.20 21.46 25.09
CA GLN A 171 -24.67 22.52 24.20
C GLN A 171 -24.01 22.41 22.82
N SER A 172 -24.70 22.91 21.80
CA SER A 172 -24.17 22.96 20.44
C SER A 172 -22.89 23.80 20.40
N THR A 173 -22.04 23.55 19.41
CA THR A 173 -20.70 24.17 19.42
C THR A 173 -20.82 25.67 19.20
N LEU A 174 -21.78 26.11 18.39
CA LEU A 174 -22.05 27.53 18.25
C LEU A 174 -22.75 28.17 19.43
N VAL A 175 -23.68 27.52 20.12
CA VAL A 175 -24.30 28.13 21.31
C VAL A 175 -23.25 28.45 22.37
N ARG A 176 -22.22 27.60 22.50
CA ARG A 176 -21.10 27.86 23.40
C ARG A 176 -20.20 29.00 22.94
N LEU A 177 -19.92 29.05 21.64
CA LEU A 177 -18.97 30.01 21.05
C LEU A 177 -19.62 31.33 20.60
N ALA A 178 -20.94 31.41 20.56
CA ALA A 178 -21.71 32.56 20.11
C ALA A 178 -21.33 33.88 20.82
N PRO A 179 -21.12 33.90 22.16
CA PRO A 179 -20.70 35.12 22.84
C PRO A 179 -19.38 35.65 22.32
N PHE A 180 -18.46 34.79 21.88
CA PHE A 180 -17.13 35.17 21.40
C PHE A 180 -17.09 35.49 19.90
N LEU A 181 -18.01 34.91 19.14
CA LEU A 181 -18.08 35.09 17.70
C LEU A 181 -18.88 36.32 17.29
N PHE A 182 -19.92 36.67 18.06
CA PHE A 182 -20.89 37.70 17.69
C PHE A 182 -21.02 38.84 18.69
N GLU A 183 -20.73 38.60 19.97
CA GLU A 183 -20.91 39.59 21.03
C GLU A 183 -19.55 40.12 21.47
N ARG A 184 -19.47 41.44 21.70
CA ARG A 184 -18.24 42.06 22.18
C ARG A 184 -18.10 41.75 23.67
N LEU A 185 -17.46 40.64 24.00
CA LEU A 185 -17.31 40.21 25.40
C LEU A 185 -16.34 41.09 26.21
N SER A 186 -15.43 41.81 25.54
CA SER A 186 -14.54 42.81 26.13
C SER A 186 -14.43 44.06 25.26
N PRO A 187 -14.27 45.26 25.86
CA PRO A 187 -14.18 46.53 25.13
C PRO A 187 -13.01 46.59 24.15
N ASP A 188 -12.00 45.73 24.30
CA ASP A 188 -10.80 45.71 23.45
C ASP A 188 -10.87 44.71 22.28
N ILE A 189 -11.89 43.84 22.22
CA ILE A 189 -11.99 42.77 21.23
C ILE A 189 -13.09 43.10 20.22
N GLU A 190 -12.73 43.25 18.94
CA GLU A 190 -13.72 43.42 17.86
C GLU A 190 -14.39 42.06 17.55
N PRO A 191 -15.70 42.00 17.27
CA PRO A 191 -16.38 40.74 16.95
C PRO A 191 -15.68 40.04 15.78
N LEU A 192 -15.28 38.78 16.03
CA LEU A 192 -14.42 38.00 15.14
C LEU A 192 -15.07 37.71 13.77
N VAL A 193 -16.41 37.66 13.75
CA VAL A 193 -17.18 37.31 12.56
C VAL A 193 -18.26 38.37 12.29
N PRO A 194 -18.27 38.97 11.09
CA PRO A 194 -19.34 39.88 10.69
C PRO A 194 -20.73 39.21 10.74
N PRO A 195 -21.79 39.94 11.12
CA PRO A 195 -23.14 39.36 11.32
C PRO A 195 -23.74 38.73 10.04
N GLN A 196 -23.23 39.08 8.86
CA GLN A 196 -23.63 38.49 7.58
C GLN A 196 -23.33 36.98 7.46
N TYR A 197 -22.41 36.43 8.26
CA TYR A 197 -22.06 35.00 8.23
C TYR A 197 -22.88 34.14 9.21
N LEU A 198 -23.79 34.75 9.99
CA LEU A 198 -24.69 34.06 10.91
C LEU A 198 -25.45 32.86 10.30
N PRO A 199 -26.05 32.95 9.08
CA PRO A 199 -26.76 31.80 8.51
C PRO A 199 -25.83 30.64 8.15
N LEU A 200 -24.60 30.92 7.69
CA LEU A 200 -23.60 29.89 7.38
C LEU A 200 -23.13 29.18 8.66
N LEU A 201 -23.01 29.91 9.75
CA LEU A 201 -22.70 29.35 11.05
C LEU A 201 -23.84 28.45 11.56
N LYS A 202 -25.10 28.89 11.49
CA LYS A 202 -26.25 28.04 11.85
C LYS A 202 -26.29 26.75 11.04
N LEU A 203 -25.94 26.82 9.75
CA LEU A 203 -25.82 25.64 8.89
C LEU A 203 -24.70 24.70 9.37
N TYR A 204 -23.53 25.24 9.73
CA TYR A 204 -22.44 24.45 10.32
C TYR A 204 -22.85 23.75 11.62
N ASP A 205 -23.50 24.46 12.55
CA ASP A 205 -23.96 23.88 13.82
C ASP A 205 -24.97 22.76 13.59
N SER A 206 -25.88 22.94 12.63
CA SER A 206 -26.81 21.89 12.22
C SER A 206 -26.09 20.64 11.72
N HIS A 207 -25.03 20.76 10.92
CA HIS A 207 -24.25 19.61 10.47
C HIS A 207 -23.46 18.94 11.60
N VAL A 208 -22.90 19.72 12.53
CA VAL A 208 -22.21 19.18 13.71
C VAL A 208 -23.17 18.43 14.63
N ASP A 209 -24.36 18.97 14.88
CA ASP A 209 -25.39 18.33 15.69
C ASP A 209 -25.95 17.09 14.99
N ASN A 210 -26.15 17.14 13.67
CA ASN A 210 -26.50 15.97 12.88
C ASN A 210 -25.44 14.87 13.01
N ALA A 211 -24.15 15.21 12.92
CA ALA A 211 -23.06 14.25 13.11
C ALA A 211 -23.01 13.67 14.54
N ARG A 212 -23.45 14.42 15.55
CA ARG A 212 -23.49 13.98 16.96
C ARG A 212 -24.69 13.08 17.27
N TYR A 213 -25.89 13.46 16.85
CA TYR A 213 -27.14 12.88 17.37
C TYR A 213 -27.94 12.12 16.31
N ARG A 214 -27.73 12.35 15.02
CA ARG A 214 -28.54 11.72 13.97
C ARG A 214 -28.10 10.28 13.72
N ARG A 215 -29.08 9.38 13.52
CA ARG A 215 -28.84 7.97 13.15
C ARG A 215 -28.30 7.82 11.73
N LYS A 216 -28.73 8.68 10.79
CA LYS A 216 -28.26 8.67 9.40
C LYS A 216 -26.82 9.19 9.34
N GLU A 217 -25.95 8.48 8.61
CA GLU A 217 -24.58 8.93 8.37
C GLU A 217 -24.54 10.21 7.51
N PRO A 218 -23.63 11.16 7.82
CA PRO A 218 -23.51 12.38 7.06
C PRO A 218 -22.93 12.12 5.67
N THR A 219 -23.34 12.95 4.72
CA THR A 219 -22.93 12.83 3.32
C THR A 219 -21.63 13.60 3.06
N GLN A 220 -21.00 13.32 1.91
CA GLN A 220 -19.80 14.05 1.49
C GLN A 220 -20.06 15.57 1.37
N GLN A 221 -21.22 15.96 0.85
CA GLN A 221 -21.58 17.37 0.67
C GLN A 221 -21.68 18.09 2.02
N GLU A 222 -22.31 17.47 3.02
CA GLU A 222 -22.42 18.02 4.38
C GLU A 222 -21.03 18.21 5.04
N TYR A 223 -20.08 17.33 4.73
CA TYR A 223 -18.69 17.47 5.18
C TYR A 223 -17.97 18.63 4.46
N GLU A 224 -18.13 18.75 3.14
CA GLU A 224 -17.54 19.85 2.37
C GLU A 224 -18.06 21.22 2.80
N ASP A 225 -19.36 21.32 3.10
CA ASP A 225 -19.97 22.54 3.61
C ASP A 225 -19.38 22.91 4.98
N CYS A 226 -19.14 21.92 5.85
CA CYS A 226 -18.44 22.13 7.12
C CYS A 226 -17.02 22.68 6.93
N LEU A 227 -16.26 22.13 5.97
CA LEU A 227 -14.90 22.58 5.67
C LEU A 227 -14.86 24.00 5.14
N ARG A 228 -15.80 24.40 4.28
CA ARG A 228 -15.89 25.77 3.76
C ARG A 228 -16.11 26.78 4.88
N VAL A 229 -17.05 26.49 5.79
CA VAL A 229 -17.31 27.37 6.94
C VAL A 229 -16.10 27.43 7.88
N LEU A 230 -15.45 26.29 8.15
CA LEU A 230 -14.22 26.27 8.95
C LEU A 230 -13.13 27.12 8.31
N ALA A 231 -12.91 27.02 7.00
CA ALA A 231 -11.91 27.81 6.29
C ALA A 231 -12.19 29.32 6.38
N LEU A 232 -13.46 29.73 6.24
CA LEU A 232 -13.87 31.12 6.42
C LEU A 232 -13.60 31.62 7.85
N LEU A 233 -13.90 30.79 8.86
CA LEU A 233 -13.66 31.13 10.26
C LEU A 233 -12.16 31.24 10.55
N VAL A 234 -11.35 30.28 10.09
CA VAL A 234 -9.89 30.34 10.24
C VAL A 234 -9.33 31.60 9.58
N ALA A 235 -9.79 31.95 8.37
CA ALA A 235 -9.36 33.17 7.69
C ALA A 235 -9.78 34.44 8.46
N ALA A 236 -11.00 34.46 9.01
CA ALA A 236 -11.48 35.58 9.84
C ALA A 236 -10.65 35.74 11.12
N VAL A 237 -10.34 34.63 11.79
CA VAL A 237 -9.50 34.60 13.00
C VAL A 237 -8.06 35.01 12.71
N GLN A 238 -7.48 34.56 11.59
CA GLN A 238 -6.14 34.99 11.19
C GLN A 238 -6.08 36.48 10.90
N ARG A 239 -7.15 37.04 10.32
CA ARG A 239 -7.25 38.48 10.00
C ARG A 239 -7.35 39.35 11.25
N SER A 240 -7.96 38.86 12.32
CA SER A 240 -8.11 39.59 13.58
C SER A 240 -6.87 39.50 14.50
N ARG A 241 -5.88 38.66 14.18
CA ARG A 241 -4.59 38.67 14.89
C ARG A 241 -3.79 39.91 14.46
N PRO A 242 -3.57 40.92 15.33
CA PRO A 242 -2.84 42.11 14.95
C PRO A 242 -1.37 41.80 14.64
N ALA A 243 -0.77 42.55 13.72
CA ALA A 243 0.59 42.42 13.20
C ALA A 243 1.74 42.57 14.22
N SER A 244 1.45 42.61 15.53
CA SER A 244 2.42 42.90 16.59
C SER A 244 3.41 41.77 16.88
N GLU A 245 3.23 40.57 16.32
CA GLU A 245 4.13 39.43 16.54
C GLU A 245 5.18 39.25 15.42
N THR A 246 5.11 40.04 14.34
CA THR A 246 6.12 40.01 13.26
C THR A 246 7.24 41.03 13.42
N ALA A 247 7.17 41.90 14.45
CA ALA A 247 8.21 42.90 14.73
C ALA A 247 9.28 42.42 15.72
N ASP A 248 9.05 41.34 16.47
CA ASP A 248 9.92 40.92 17.60
C ASP A 248 10.86 39.73 17.26
N VAL A 249 11.06 39.44 15.97
CA VAL A 249 11.99 38.39 15.48
C VAL A 249 13.14 38.99 14.65
N ARG A 250 13.30 40.32 14.67
CA ARG A 250 14.45 41.02 14.07
C ARG A 250 15.03 42.05 15.03
N THR A 251 15.58 41.57 16.15
CA THR A 251 16.67 42.23 16.87
C THR A 251 17.62 41.18 17.41
#